data_AF-A0A2M6W0M0-F1
#
_entry.id   AF-A0A2M6W0M0-F1
#
_cell.length_a   1.000
_cell.length_b   1.000
_cell.length_c   1.000
_cell.angle_alpha   90.00
_cell.angle_beta   90.00
_cell.angle_gamma   90.00
#
_symmetry.space_group_name_H-M   'P 1'
#
loop_
_entity.id
_entity.type
_entity.pdbx_description
1 polymer ?
#
loop_
_entity_poly.entity_id
_entity_poly.type
_entity_poly.pdbx_seq_one_letter_code
_entity_poly.pdbx_strand_id
1 'polypeptide(L)' 'VAAQQDGAAFGALYSKYYHRIFHYFYERVLKQRGVAEDLAQETFLRAFRHVTFFEHKNASYYTYLLRIAHNVL' A
#
# COMPACT_ATOMS: atom_id res chain seq x y z
N VAL A 1 -13.30 -19.72 -4.95
CA VAL A 1 -13.74 -19.01 -3.73
C VAL A 1 -12.60 -18.28 -3.03
N ALA A 2 -11.37 -18.85 -2.97
CA ALA A 2 -10.20 -18.19 -2.34
C ALA A 2 -9.90 -16.76 -2.85
N ALA A 3 -9.88 -16.53 -4.17
CA ALA A 3 -9.55 -15.21 -4.73
C ALA A 3 -10.52 -14.07 -4.33
N GLN A 4 -11.79 -14.37 -4.04
CA GLN A 4 -12.75 -13.36 -3.54
C GLN A 4 -12.50 -13.02 -2.07
N GLN A 5 -12.05 -13.99 -1.26
CA GLN A 5 -11.68 -13.78 0.13
C GLN A 5 -10.38 -12.97 0.24
N ASP A 6 -9.42 -13.20 -0.65
CA ASP A 6 -8.17 -12.43 -0.74
C ASP A 6 -8.43 -10.96 -1.11
N GLY A 7 -9.36 -10.71 -2.05
CA GLY A 7 -9.75 -9.36 -2.45
C GLY A 7 -10.45 -8.56 -1.33
N ALA A 8 -11.38 -9.20 -0.60
CA ALA A 8 -12.09 -8.56 0.50
C ALA A 8 -11.15 -8.23 1.68
N ALA A 9 -10.24 -9.15 2.02
CA ALA A 9 -9.24 -8.94 3.05
C ALA A 9 -8.27 -7.80 2.68
N PHE A 10 -7.87 -7.73 1.40
CA PHE A 10 -7.03 -6.63 0.92
C PHE A 10 -7.74 -5.28 0.94
N GLY A 11 -9.04 -5.24 0.62
CA GLY A 11 -9.85 -4.03 0.71
C GLY A 11 -9.84 -3.40 2.11
N ALA A 12 -9.88 -4.22 3.17
CA ALA A 12 -9.76 -3.72 4.54
C ALA A 12 -8.37 -3.12 4.84
N LEU A 13 -7.30 -3.72 4.30
CA LEU A 13 -5.94 -3.18 4.42
C LEU A 13 -5.80 -1.85 3.66
N TYR A 14 -6.35 -1.77 2.45
CA TYR A 14 -6.37 -0.54 1.67
C TYR A 14 -7.04 0.59 2.46
N SER A 15 -8.29 0.40 2.91
CA SER A 15 -9.03 1.40 3.67
C SER A 15 -8.31 1.84 4.94
N LYS A 16 -7.62 0.90 5.62
CA LYS A 16 -6.89 1.19 6.85
C LYS A 16 -5.62 2.01 6.62
N TYR A 17 -4.91 1.81 5.51
CA TYR A 17 -3.56 2.36 5.32
C TYR A 17 -3.47 3.43 4.23
N TYR A 18 -4.48 3.57 3.36
CA TYR A 18 -4.43 4.46 2.20
C TYR A 18 -4.04 5.89 2.57
N HIS A 19 -4.73 6.50 3.53
CA HIS A 19 -4.45 7.88 3.95
C HIS A 19 -3.03 8.08 4.46
N ARG A 20 -2.43 7.08 5.12
CA ARG A 20 -1.06 7.17 5.63
C ARG A 20 -0.03 7.12 4.51
N ILE A 21 -0.24 6.24 3.53
CA ILE A 21 0.63 6.11 2.35
C ILE A 21 0.49 7.31 1.42
N PHE A 22 -0.75 7.77 1.20
CA PHE A 22 -1.00 9.02 0.47
C PHE A 22 -0.26 10.19 1.12
N HIS A 23 -0.37 10.36 2.45
CA HIS A 23 0.30 11.45 3.14
C HIS A 23 1.83 11.35 3.07
N TYR A 24 2.40 10.13 3.15
CA TYR A 24 3.82 9.89 2.94
C TYR A 24 4.31 10.43 1.59
N PHE A 25 3.57 10.17 0.50
CA PHE A 25 3.92 10.70 -0.82
C PHE A 25 3.63 12.19 -0.93
N TYR A 26 2.49 12.65 -0.42
CA TYR A 26 2.07 14.05 -0.49
C TYR A 26 3.13 15.02 0.04
N GLU A 27 3.76 14.67 1.16
CA GLU A 27 4.87 15.46 1.72
C GLU A 27 6.14 15.41 0.85
N ARG A 28 6.38 14.30 0.14
CA ARG A 28 7.58 14.10 -0.70
C ARG A 28 7.48 14.67 -2.11
N VAL A 29 6.26 14.81 -2.64
CA VAL A 29 6.01 15.35 -3.99
C VAL A 29 5.58 16.82 -3.97
N LEU A 30 6.04 17.57 -2.96
CA LEU A 30 5.73 19.00 -2.80
C LEU A 30 4.22 19.29 -2.84
N LYS A 31 3.41 18.44 -2.19
CA LYS A 31 1.95 18.59 -2.07
C LYS A 31 1.21 18.49 -3.41
N GLN A 32 1.82 17.90 -4.44
CA GLN A 32 1.15 17.57 -5.69
C GLN A 32 0.21 16.37 -5.49
N ARG A 33 -1.07 16.67 -5.28
CA ARG A 33 -2.09 15.67 -4.93
C ARG A 33 -2.17 14.53 -5.94
N GLY A 34 -2.25 14.83 -7.24
CA GLY A 34 -2.40 13.80 -8.28
C GLY A 34 -1.23 12.81 -8.28
N VAL A 35 0.00 13.33 -8.22
CA VAL A 35 1.21 12.50 -8.14
C VAL A 35 1.21 11.62 -6.89
N ALA A 36 0.77 12.16 -5.74
CA ALA A 36 0.68 11.39 -4.50
C ALA A 36 -0.40 10.29 -4.56
N GLU A 37 -1.54 10.55 -5.22
CA GLU A 37 -2.59 9.55 -5.45
C GLU A 37 -2.08 8.42 -6.34
N ASP A 38 -1.38 8.73 -7.44
CA ASP A 38 -0.82 7.74 -8.36
C ASP A 38 0.23 6.85 -7.69
N LEU A 39 1.17 7.44 -6.94
CA LEU A 39 2.19 6.69 -6.21
C LEU A 39 1.60 5.80 -5.11
N ALA A 40 0.56 6.29 -4.42
CA ALA A 40 -0.17 5.50 -3.44
C ALA A 40 -0.86 4.30 -4.12
N GLN A 41 -1.55 4.51 -5.23
CA GLN A 41 -2.18 3.44 -6.00
C GLN A 41 -1.17 2.38 -6.44
N GLU A 42 -0.04 2.79 -7.03
CA GLU A 42 1.02 1.87 -7.47
C GLU A 42 1.60 1.06 -6.29
N THR A 43 1.77 1.70 -5.12
CA THR A 43 2.21 1.01 -3.91
C THR A 43 1.25 -0.11 -3.51
N PHE A 44 -0.06 0.16 -3.48
CA PHE A 44 -1.06 -0.87 -3.14
C PHE A 44 -1.18 -1.93 -4.24
N LEU A 45 -1.03 -1.57 -5.52
CA LEU A 45 -1.04 -2.55 -6.61
C LEU A 45 0.12 -3.54 -6.50
N ARG A 46 1.33 -3.06 -6.17
CA ARG A 46 2.48 -3.92 -5.89
C ARG A 46 2.26 -4.77 -4.64
N ALA A 47 1.72 -4.18 -3.57
CA ALA A 47 1.39 -4.92 -2.35
C ALA A 47 0.38 -6.04 -2.62
N PHE A 48 -0.66 -5.78 -3.43
CA PHE A 48 -1.67 -6.76 -3.80
C PHE A 48 -1.07 -7.94 -4.57
N ARG A 49 -0.20 -7.66 -5.55
CA ARG A 49 0.48 -8.72 -6.34
C ARG A 49 1.37 -9.63 -5.50
N HIS A 50 1.85 -9.16 -4.35
CA HIS A 50 2.74 -9.89 -3.45
C HIS A 50 2.07 -10.34 -2.15
N VAL A 51 0.77 -10.09 -1.97
CA VAL A 51 0.05 -10.33 -0.72
C VAL A 51 0.04 -11.81 -0.32
N THR A 52 0.06 -12.72 -1.31
CA THR A 52 0.11 -14.18 -1.08
C THR A 52 1.40 -14.65 -0.39
N PHE A 53 2.44 -13.82 -0.38
CA PHE A 53 3.73 -14.11 0.28
C PHE A 53 3.93 -13.36 1.59
N PHE A 54 2.95 -12.56 2.02
CA PHE A 54 3.10 -11.78 3.24
C PHE A 54 2.84 -12.63 4.48
N GLU A 55 3.88 -13.30 4.99
CA GLU A 55 3.84 -13.86 6.33
C GLU A 55 4.21 -12.77 7.37
N HIS A 56 3.29 -12.53 8.32
CA HIS A 56 3.42 -11.62 9.46
C HIS A 56 4.49 -12.06 10.48
N LYS A 57 5.69 -12.47 10.06
CA LYS A 57 6.66 -13.05 11.01
C LYS A 57 7.37 -12.02 11.86
N ASN A 58 7.67 -10.81 11.35
CA ASN A 58 8.49 -9.83 12.09
C ASN A 58 8.18 -8.33 11.86
N ALA A 59 7.19 -7.95 11.04
CA ALA A 59 6.91 -6.54 10.75
C ALA A 59 5.41 -6.27 10.53
N SER A 60 4.99 -5.04 10.86
CA SER A 60 3.61 -4.61 10.60
C SER A 60 3.36 -4.49 9.09
N TYR A 61 2.11 -4.66 8.66
CA TYR A 61 1.74 -4.44 7.26
C TYR A 61 2.03 -3.00 6.80
N TYR A 62 1.95 -2.02 7.70
CA TYR A 62 2.34 -0.64 7.39
C TYR A 62 3.84 -0.52 7.05
N THR A 63 4.71 -1.21 7.79
CA THR A 63 6.15 -1.26 7.51
C THR A 63 6.43 -1.87 6.15
N TYR A 64 5.68 -2.90 5.75
CA TYR A 64 5.76 -3.49 4.43
C TYR A 64 5.35 -2.51 3.33
N LEU A 65 4.23 -1.81 3.50
CA LEU A 65 3.79 -0.78 2.55
C LEU A 65 4.81 0.35 2.42
N LEU A 66 5.44 0.79 3.52
CA LEU A 66 6.49 1.83 3.47
C LEU A 66 7.72 1.38 2.70
N ARG A 67 8.11 0.10 2.77
CA ARG A 67 9.22 -0.44 1.96
C ARG A 67 8.90 -0.38 0.47
N ILE A 68 7.68 -0.77 0.09
CA ILE A 68 7.24 -0.66 -1.30
C ILE A 68 7.21 0.81 -1.72
N ALA A 69 6.58 1.67 -0.91
CA ALA A 69 6.44 3.09 -1.19
C ALA A 69 7.80 3.77 -1.42
N HIS A 70 8.80 3.40 -0.63
CA HIS A 70 10.16 3.90 -0.78
C HIS A 70 10.82 3.46 -2.10
N ASN A 71 10.48 2.28 -2.62
CA ASN A 71 10.99 1.77 -3.90
C ASN A 71 10.24 2.31 -5.13
N VAL A 72 9.08 2.97 -4.93
CA VAL A 72 8.29 3.57 -6.02
C VAL A 72 8.62 5.06 -6.20
N LEU A 73 9.13 5.71 -5.15
CA LEU A 73 9.58 7.10 -5.16
C LEU A 73 10.80 7.29 -6.06
#